data_AF-A0A392TKN3-F1
#
_entry.id   AF-A0A392TKN3-F1
#
_cell.length_a   1.000
_cell.length_b   1.000
_cell.length_c   1.000
_cell.angle_alpha   90.00
_cell.angle_beta   90.00
_cell.angle_gamma   90.00
#
_symmetry.space_group_name_H-M   'P 1'
#
loop_
_entity.id
_entity.type
_entity.pdbx_description
1 polymer ?
#
loop_
_entity_poly.entity_id
_entity_poly.type
_entity_poly.pdbx_seq_one_letter_code
_entity_poly.pdbx_strand_id
1 'polypeptide(L)'
;MDGVTKERDSLLEQVKVRNEQIAGLEEKLRTSEATAITEEEKKLDPDGAYAGFNRVDFVRIVLDWQGSVVEVSSSQFRNAVAQIKLL
;
A
#
# COMPACT_ATOMS: atom_id res chain seq x y z
N MET A 1 6.08 38.84 40.53
CA MET A 1 4.85 38.12 40.17
C MET A 1 4.35 38.52 38.78
N ASP A 2 4.22 39.81 38.46
CA ASP A 2 3.60 40.30 37.20
C ASP A 2 4.40 40.11 35.89
N GLY A 3 5.72 39.90 35.98
CA GLY A 3 6.55 39.60 34.81
C GLY A 3 6.44 38.15 34.33
N VAL A 4 6.35 37.21 35.28
CA VAL A 4 6.26 35.77 35.01
C VAL A 4 4.92 35.40 34.37
N THR A 5 3.84 36.10 34.73
CA THR A 5 2.52 35.92 34.13
C THR A 5 2.50 36.36 32.66
N LYS A 6 3.07 37.52 32.34
CA LYS A 6 3.17 38.03 30.95
C LYS A 6 4.00 37.12 30.05
N GLU A 7 5.11 36.59 30.56
CA GLU A 7 5.97 35.68 29.81
C GLU A 7 5.26 34.34 29.53
N ARG A 8 4.56 33.81 30.53
CA ARG A 8 3.73 32.60 30.36
C ARG A 8 2.61 32.82 29.34
N ASP A 9 1.91 33.95 29.39
CA ASP A 9 0.81 34.25 28.46
C ASP A 9 1.34 34.41 27.01
N SER A 10 2.51 35.05 26.85
CA SER A 10 3.21 35.15 25.56
C SER A 10 3.61 33.77 24.99
N LEU A 11 4.16 32.90 25.83
CA LEU A 11 4.52 31.54 25.43
C LEU A 11 3.29 30.72 25.04
N LEU A 12 2.17 30.89 25.75
CA LEU A 12 0.93 30.17 25.48
C LEU A 12 0.36 30.53 24.11
N GLU A 13 0.40 31.82 23.75
CA GLU A 13 -0.02 32.28 22.42
C GLU A 13 0.91 31.74 21.33
N GLN A 14 2.21 31.72 21.59
CA GLN A 14 3.19 31.18 20.65
C GLN A 14 3.01 29.67 20.41
N VAL A 15 2.68 28.90 21.45
CA VAL A 15 2.34 27.48 21.34
C VAL A 15 1.09 27.28 20.50
N LYS A 16 0.07 28.13 20.70
CA LYS A 16 -1.19 28.05 19.94
C LYS A 16 -0.97 28.27 18.45
N VAL A 17 -0.23 29.33 18.09
CA VAL A 17 0.15 29.62 16.70
C VAL A 17 0.94 28.47 16.08
N ARG A 18 1.91 27.90 16.80
CA ARG A 18 2.69 26.76 16.28
C ARG A 18 1.84 25.51 16.09
N ASN A 19 0.88 25.24 16.98
CA ASN A 19 -0.02 24.09 16.83
C ASN A 19 -0.91 24.23 15.58
N GLU A 20 -1.39 25.44 15.29
CA GLU A 20 -2.14 25.71 14.05
C GLU A 20 -1.27 25.50 12.80
N GLN A 21 0.00 25.92 12.85
CA GLN A 21 0.97 25.66 11.77
C GLN A 21 1.25 24.17 11.58
N ILE A 22 1.43 23.41 12.67
CA ILE A 22 1.65 21.96 12.62
C ILE A 22 0.44 21.27 11.98
N ALA A 23 -0.79 21.60 12.42
CA ALA A 23 -2.00 21.03 11.84
C ALA A 23 -2.10 21.28 10.33
N GLY A 24 -1.77 22.50 9.87
CA GLY A 24 -1.75 22.81 8.44
C GLY A 24 -0.65 22.08 7.66
N LEU A 25 0.51 21.82 8.29
CA LEU A 25 1.58 21.03 7.67
C LEU A 25 1.22 19.54 7.59
N GLU A 26 0.57 18.99 8.61
CA GLU A 26 0.08 17.61 8.62
C GLU A 26 -0.95 17.38 7.52
N GLU A 27 -1.87 18.33 7.30
CA GLU A 27 -2.85 18.25 6.21
C GLU A 27 -2.18 18.29 4.83
N LYS A 28 -1.21 19.20 4.64
CA LYS A 28 -0.41 19.27 3.41
C LYS A 28 0.38 17.99 3.17
N LEU A 29 0.92 17.38 4.21
CA LEU A 29 1.64 16.12 4.10
C LEU A 29 0.69 15.00 3.66
N ARG A 30 -0.49 14.87 4.28
CA ARG A 30 -1.49 13.86 3.91
C ARG A 30 -1.92 13.99 2.45
N THR A 31 -2.18 15.21 2.00
CA THR A 31 -2.59 15.48 0.61
C THR A 31 -1.45 15.21 -0.38
N SER A 32 -0.22 15.57 -0.03
CA SER A 32 0.97 15.26 -0.84
C SER A 32 1.24 13.75 -0.91
N GLU A 33 1.13 13.03 0.22
CA GLU A 33 1.29 11.57 0.26
C GLU A 33 0.22 10.87 -0.58
N ALA A 34 -1.05 11.27 -0.46
CA ALA A 34 -2.11 10.72 -1.28
C ALA A 34 -1.89 10.97 -2.79
N THR A 35 -1.40 12.16 -3.14
CA THR A 35 -1.08 12.51 -4.53
C THR A 35 0.10 11.70 -5.06
N ALA A 36 1.16 11.56 -4.27
CA ALA A 36 2.32 10.73 -4.61
C ALA A 36 1.89 9.27 -4.86
N ILE A 37 1.21 8.66 -3.88
CA ILE A 37 0.68 7.29 -4.01
C ILE A 37 -0.11 7.12 -5.31
N THR A 38 -0.98 8.08 -5.66
CA THR A 38 -1.78 8.03 -6.89
C THR A 38 -0.93 8.07 -8.16
N GLU A 39 0.11 8.91 -8.21
CA GLU A 39 1.00 9.00 -9.37
C GLU A 39 1.93 7.79 -9.49
N GLU A 40 2.47 7.29 -8.37
CA GLU A 40 3.23 6.05 -8.34
C GLU A 40 2.38 4.83 -8.74
N GLU A 41 1.14 4.74 -8.25
CA GLU A 41 0.18 3.70 -8.62
C GLU A 41 -0.14 3.77 -10.11
N LYS A 42 -0.44 4.95 -10.65
CA LYS A 42 -0.72 5.16 -12.08
C LYS A 42 0.46 4.82 -12.99
N LYS A 43 1.70 4.94 -12.49
CA LYS A 43 2.90 4.52 -13.23
C LYS A 43 3.05 2.99 -13.26
N LEU A 44 2.74 2.32 -12.15
CA LEU A 44 2.86 0.87 -12.01
C LEU A 44 1.66 0.13 -12.61
N ASP A 45 0.49 0.76 -12.59
CA ASP A 45 -0.80 0.24 -13.04
C ASP A 45 -1.57 1.31 -13.84
N PRO A 46 -1.11 1.63 -15.06
CA PRO A 46 -1.75 2.64 -15.90
C PRO A 46 -3.18 2.28 -16.30
N ASP A 47 -3.51 0.99 -16.35
CA ASP A 47 -4.84 0.49 -16.70
C ASP A 47 -5.77 0.37 -15.47
N GLY A 48 -5.26 0.60 -14.26
CA GLY A 48 -6.02 0.54 -13.02
C GLY A 48 -6.52 -0.86 -12.67
N ALA A 49 -5.87 -1.92 -13.18
CA ALA A 49 -6.24 -3.31 -12.93
C ALA A 49 -6.17 -3.69 -11.45
N TYR A 50 -5.34 -2.97 -10.67
CA TYR A 50 -5.09 -3.18 -9.26
C TYR A 50 -5.76 -2.14 -8.34
N ALA A 51 -6.38 -1.09 -8.90
CA ALA A 51 -7.01 -0.01 -8.12
C ALA A 51 -8.14 -0.48 -7.17
N GLY A 52 -8.68 -1.68 -7.40
CA GLY A 52 -9.67 -2.35 -6.53
C GLY A 52 -9.20 -3.69 -5.97
N PHE A 53 -7.95 -4.07 -6.19
CA PHE A 53 -7.43 -5.36 -5.75
C PHE A 53 -7.17 -5.34 -4.25
N ASN A 54 -7.97 -6.08 -3.49
CA ASN A 54 -7.66 -6.29 -2.10
C ASN A 54 -6.56 -7.37 -1.95
N ARG A 55 -5.81 -7.32 -0.85
CA ARG A 55 -4.73 -8.29 -0.57
C ARG A 55 -5.23 -9.74 -0.53
N VAL A 56 -6.48 -9.97 -0.15
CA VAL A 56 -7.09 -11.31 -0.09
C VAL A 56 -7.32 -11.88 -1.49
N ASP A 57 -7.76 -11.04 -2.43
CA ASP A 57 -7.96 -11.40 -3.83
C ASP A 57 -6.64 -11.72 -4.52
N PHE A 58 -5.60 -10.94 -4.22
CA PHE A 58 -4.24 -11.23 -4.69
C PHE A 58 -3.74 -12.59 -4.19
N VAL A 59 -3.85 -12.84 -2.88
CA VAL A 59 -3.44 -14.12 -2.29
C VAL A 59 -4.22 -15.29 -2.88
N ARG A 60 -5.54 -15.15 -3.06
CA ARG A 60 -6.37 -16.18 -3.70
C ARG A 60 -5.87 -16.52 -5.10
N ILE A 61 -5.61 -15.51 -5.93
CA ILE A 61 -5.15 -15.71 -7.31
C ILE A 61 -3.78 -16.39 -7.36
N VAL A 62 -2.86 -16.03 -6.46
CA VAL A 62 -1.56 -16.69 -6.36
C VAL A 62 -1.71 -18.18 -5.99
N LEU A 63 -2.59 -18.50 -5.04
CA LEU A 63 -2.84 -19.88 -4.63
C LEU A 63 -3.50 -20.71 -5.74
N ASP A 64 -4.48 -20.14 -6.44
CA ASP A 64 -5.15 -20.80 -7.59
C ASP A 64 -4.15 -21.07 -8.72
N TRP A 65 -3.27 -20.12 -9.02
CA TRP A 65 -2.21 -20.30 -10.01
C TRP A 65 -1.22 -21.40 -9.60
N GLN A 66 -0.78 -21.43 -8.35
CA GLN A 66 0.09 -22.49 -7.84
C GLN A 66 -0.55 -23.88 -7.96
N GLY A 67 -1.83 -24.01 -7.60
CA GLY A 67 -2.59 -25.25 -7.78
C GLY A 67 -2.64 -25.69 -9.23
N SER A 68 -2.92 -24.75 -10.13
CA SER A 68 -3.00 -25.01 -11.58
C SER A 68 -1.66 -25.51 -12.16
N VAL A 69 -0.54 -24.91 -11.74
CA VAL A 69 0.79 -25.34 -12.18
C VAL A 69 1.08 -26.78 -11.74
N VAL A 70 0.78 -27.12 -10.48
CA VAL A 70 0.99 -28.47 -9.95
C VAL A 70 0.16 -29.50 -10.72
N GLU A 71 -1.10 -29.20 -10.99
CA GLU A 71 -1.99 -30.11 -11.73
C GLU A 71 -1.52 -30.34 -13.16
N VAL A 72 -1.16 -29.27 -13.88
CA VAL A 72 -0.63 -29.36 -15.26
C VAL A 72 0.66 -30.17 -15.29
N SER A 73 1.62 -29.89 -14.39
CA SER A 73 2.88 -30.64 -14.32
C SER A 73 2.66 -32.12 -13.98
N SER A 74 1.72 -32.44 -13.09
CA SER A 74 1.38 -33.84 -12.77
C SER A 74 0.80 -34.58 -13.97
N SER A 75 -0.10 -33.94 -14.72
CA SER A 75 -0.68 -34.50 -15.94
C SER A 75 0.39 -34.74 -17.01
N GLN A 76 1.28 -33.78 -17.23
CA GLN A 76 2.42 -33.91 -18.16
C GLN A 76 3.35 -35.05 -17.75
N PHE A 77 3.69 -35.17 -16.47
CA PHE A 77 4.52 -36.27 -15.97
C PHE A 77 3.86 -37.64 -16.21
N ARG A 78 2.57 -37.78 -15.87
CA ARG A 78 1.82 -39.02 -16.11
C ARG A 78 1.78 -39.38 -17.59
N ASN A 79 1.60 -38.38 -18.45
CA ASN A 79 1.61 -38.57 -19.89
C ASN A 79 2.98 -39.04 -20.39
N ALA A 80 4.08 -38.42 -19.95
CA ALA A 80 5.43 -38.84 -20.29
C ALA A 80 5.73 -40.28 -19.82
N VAL A 81 5.33 -40.64 -18.60
CA VAL A 81 5.47 -42.02 -18.08
C VAL A 81 4.67 -43.01 -18.92
N ALA A 82 3.45 -42.66 -19.33
CA ALA A 82 2.64 -43.51 -20.20
C ALA A 82 3.31 -43.73 -21.56
N GLN A 83 3.88 -42.68 -22.16
CA GLN A 83 4.61 -42.81 -23.43
C GLN A 83 5.84 -43.72 -23.30
N ILE A 84 6.61 -43.61 -22.22
CA ILE A 84 7.78 -44.48 -21.98
C ILE A 84 7.37 -45.95 -21.82
N LYS A 85 6.26 -46.23 -21.15
CA LYS A 85 5.77 -47.61 -20.95
C LYS A 85 5.20 -48.27 -22.20
N LEU A 86 4.85 -47.48 -23.21
CA LEU A 86 4.33 -47.96 -24.48
C LEU A 86 5.44 -48.27 -25.51
N LEU A 87 6.69 -47.92 -25.21
CA LEU A 87 7.90 -48.29 -25.95
C LEU A 87 8.46 -49.63 -25.44
#